data_AF-A0A351T5D0-F1
#
_entry.id   AF-A0A351T5D0-F1
#
_cell.length_a   1.000
_cell.length_b   1.000
_cell.length_c   1.000
_cell.angle_alpha   90.00
_cell.angle_beta   90.00
_cell.angle_gamma   90.00
#
_symmetry.space_group_name_H-M   'P 1'
#
loop_
_entity.id
_entity.type
_entity.pdbx_description
1 polymer ?
#
loop_
_entity_poly.entity_id
_entity_poly.type
_entity_poly.pdbx_seq_one_letter_code
_entity_poly.pdbx_strand_id
1 'polypeptide(L)' 'HGLAEIIIGKQRHGPIGTVNLAFVGRITKFDNLAEDGQIPDQAF' A
#
# COMPACT_ATOMS: atom_id res chain seq x y z
N HIS A 1 -1.13 -2.33 15.45
CA HIS A 1 -2.22 -1.91 14.54
C HIS A 1 -1.73 -0.75 13.69
N GLY A 2 -1.37 -1.02 12.44
CA GLY A 2 -0.86 -0.04 11.48
C GLY A 2 -1.14 -0.49 10.04
N LEU A 3 -2.16 -1.31 9.86
CA LEU A 3 -2.63 -1.82 8.57
C LEU A 3 -3.90 -1.05 8.22
N ALA A 4 -3.98 -0.56 6.99
CA ALA A 4 -5.16 0.09 6.44
C ALA A 4 -5.63 -0.62 5.17
N GLU A 5 -6.95 -0.78 5.08
CA GLU A 5 -7.63 -1.30 3.90
C GLU A 5 -8.07 -0.14 3.00
N ILE A 6 -7.64 -0.15 1.73
CA ILE A 6 -7.98 0.86 0.75
C ILE A 6 -8.84 0.24 -0.34
N ILE A 7 -10.06 0.76 -0.52
CA ILE A 7 -11.02 0.27 -1.51
C ILE A 7 -11.01 1.19 -2.74
N ILE A 8 -10.65 0.62 -3.88
CA ILE A 8 -10.70 1.27 -5.19
C ILE A 8 -12.11 1.06 -5.75
N GLY A 9 -13.03 1.98 -5.48
CA GLY A 9 -14.44 1.86 -5.89
C GLY A 9 -14.71 2.14 -7.38
N LYS A 10 -13.82 2.84 -8.09
CA LYS A 10 -14.00 3.15 -9.52
C LYS A 10 -12.67 3.34 -10.24
N GLN A 11 -12.50 2.63 -11.36
CA GLN A 11 -11.39 2.78 -12.29
C GLN A 11 -11.92 2.78 -13.73
N ARG A 12 -11.62 3.81 -14.53
CA ARG A 12 -12.26 4.00 -15.86
C ARG A 12 -11.91 2.90 -16.88
N HIS A 13 -10.70 2.35 -16.79
CA HIS A 13 -10.17 1.40 -17.78
C HIS A 13 -9.35 0.30 -17.09
N GLY A 14 -9.83 -0.23 -15.98
CA GLY A 14 -9.09 -1.25 -15.25
C GLY A 14 -9.86 -1.84 -14.08
N PRO A 15 -9.24 -2.81 -13.39
CA PRO A 15 -9.89 -3.51 -12.28
C PRO A 15 -10.14 -2.55 -11.11
N ILE A 16 -11.23 -2.81 -10.41
CA ILE A 16 -11.49 -2.33 -9.05
C ILE A 16 -11.01 -3.37 -8.05
N GLY A 17 -10.86 -3.00 -6.79
CA GLY A 17 -10.44 -3.96 -5.76
C GLY A 17 -10.03 -3.29 -4.46
N THR A 18 -9.40 -4.08 -3.61
CA THR A 18 -8.93 -3.66 -2.30
C THR A 18 -7.43 -3.87 -2.21
N VAL A 19 -6.71 -2.89 -1.66
CA VAL A 19 -5.27 -2.98 -1.41
C VAL A 19 -4.97 -2.62 0.04
N ASN A 20 -4.00 -3.30 0.62
CA ASN A 20 -3.58 -3.06 2.00
C ASN A 20 -2.33 -2.17 2.03
N LEU A 21 -2.36 -1.12 2.84
CA LEU A 21 -1.23 -0.20 3.05
C LEU A 21 -0.86 -0.13 4.52
N ALA A 22 0.34 0.37 4.81
CA ALA A 22 0.73 0.73 6.17
C ALA A 22 0.16 2.11 6.54
N PHE A 23 -0.46 2.24 7.71
CA PHE A 23 -0.92 3.53 8.25
C PHE A 23 -0.05 3.97 9.43
N VAL A 24 0.69 5.06 9.22
CA VAL A 24 1.56 5.69 10.22
C VAL A 24 0.76 6.76 10.97
N GLY A 25 0.04 6.33 12.00
CA GLY A 25 -0.90 7.19 12.74
C GLY A 25 -0.29 8.46 13.37
N ARG A 26 1.00 8.46 13.72
CA ARG A 26 1.67 9.64 14.31
C ARG A 26 1.71 10.85 13.37
N ILE A 27 1.76 10.59 12.06
CA ILE A 27 1.87 11.63 11.02
C ILE A 27 0.72 11.57 10.01
N THR A 28 -0.31 10.76 10.30
CA THR A 28 -1.48 10.55 9.42
C THR A 28 -1.08 10.23 7.98
N LYS A 29 -0.07 9.36 7.80
CA LYS A 29 0.49 9.00 6.50
C LYS A 29 0.15 7.55 6.14
N PHE A 30 -0.24 7.32 4.89
CA PHE A 30 -0.22 5.99 4.29
C PHE A 30 1.14 5.76 3.64
N ASP A 31 1.75 4.61 3.91
CA ASP A 31 3.01 4.17 3.31
C ASP A 31 2.82 2.83 2.61
N ASN A 32 3.77 2.46 1.77
CA ASN A 32 3.76 1.13 1.18
C ASN A 32 3.82 0.10 2.30
N LEU A 33 2.97 -0.93 2.22
CA LEU A 33 3.10 -2.06 3.12
C LEU A 33 4.43 -2.74 2.79
N ALA A 34 5.34 -2.78 3.76
CA ALA A 34 6.60 -3.50 3.58
C ALA A 34 6.25 -4.99 3.37
N GLU A 35 6.55 -5.52 2.18
CA GLU A 35 6.57 -6.97 1.99
C GLU A 35 7.84 -7.51 2.67
N ASP A 36 7.70 -8.58 3.47
CA ASP A 36 8.80 -9.25 4.22
C ASP A 36 9.95 -9.81 3.34
N GLY A 37 10.10 -9.39 2.07
CA GLY A 37 11.11 -9.91 1.15
C GLY A 37 11.55 -9.04 -0.01
N GLN A 38 10.99 -7.83 -0.22
CA GLN A 38 11.46 -6.94 -1.29
C GLN A 38 12.51 -5.96 -0.77
N ILE A 39 13.73 -6.47 -0.57
CA ILE A 39 14.92 -5.64 -0.72
C ILE A 39 14.96 -5.31 -2.22
N PRO A 40 14.84 -4.04 -2.66
CA PRO A 40 15.05 -3.73 -4.07
C PRO A 40 16.47 -4.17 -4.40
N ASP A 41 16.60 -5.10 -5.35
CA ASP A 41 17.88 -5.49 -5.92
C ASP A 41 18.49 -4.20 -6.48
N GLN A 42 19.42 -3.60 -5.74
CA GLN A 42 20.11 -2.40 -6.15
C GLN A 42 21.04 -2.78 -7.29
N ALA A 43 20.50 -2.87 -8.50
CA ALA A 43 21.29 -2.87 -9.71
C ALA A 43 21.80 -1.44 -9.96
N PHE A 44 23.09 -1.25 -9.70
CA PHE A 44 23.90 -0.15 -10.23
C PHE A 44 24.16 -0.36 -11.73
#